data_AF-A0A087HRC9-F1
#
_entry.id   AF-A0A087HRC9-F1
#
_cell.length_a   1.000
_cell.length_b   1.000
_cell.length_c   1.000
_cell.angle_alpha   90.00
_cell.angle_beta   90.00
_cell.angle_gamma   90.00
#
_symmetry.space_group_name_H-M   'P 1'
#
loop_
_entity.id
_entity.type
_entity.pdbx_description
1 polymer ?
#
loop_
_entity_poly.entity_id
_entity_poly.type
_entity_poly.pdbx_seq_one_letter_code
_entity_poly.pdbx_strand_id
1 'polypeptide(L)'
;MFTSYCNYSRYVSEYYRGSMSSMCSKVMSQVSTETTRFVDKYDVTLDVCIPSVLSQSKVVSPNQVGESVDVCVEDETVSYLNRRDVQAALHARLIGGVREWTVCSNVLDYELLDVEKPTINIVGSLVKAGVPVLVYSGDQDSVIPLTGSRTLVSRLAKRLGLRTSVPYRVWFAGQQVGGWTQVYGNVLSFATVRGASHEVPFSQPERSLVLFKAFLDGHPLPEEF
;
A
#
# COMPACT_ATOMS: atom_id res chain seq x y z
N MET A 1 -14.28 -3.39 -21.09
CA MET A 1 -15.32 -3.86 -20.15
C MET A 1 -15.12 -3.32 -18.74
N PHE A 2 -13.92 -3.47 -18.14
CA PHE A 2 -13.63 -2.97 -16.79
C PHE A 2 -13.84 -1.45 -16.62
N THR A 3 -13.30 -0.63 -17.53
CA THR A 3 -13.46 0.83 -17.44
C THR A 3 -14.84 1.33 -17.87
N SER A 4 -15.60 0.53 -18.62
CA SER A 4 -16.85 0.94 -19.27
C SER A 4 -18.12 0.47 -18.54
N TYR A 5 -18.09 -0.70 -17.90
CA TYR A 5 -19.26 -1.28 -17.23
C TYR A 5 -19.12 -1.29 -15.71
N CYS A 6 -17.98 -1.75 -15.18
CA CYS A 6 -17.73 -1.82 -13.75
C CYS A 6 -16.26 -1.66 -13.41
N ASN A 7 -15.89 -0.43 -13.03
CA ASN A 7 -14.55 -0.17 -12.51
C ASN A 7 -14.44 -0.66 -11.06
N TYR A 8 -13.22 -0.66 -10.52
CA TYR A 8 -12.97 -1.16 -9.17
C TYR A 8 -13.76 -0.41 -8.09
N SER A 9 -13.83 0.92 -8.16
CA SER A 9 -14.58 1.72 -7.18
C SER A 9 -16.07 1.38 -7.15
N ARG A 10 -16.68 1.17 -8.33
CA ARG A 10 -18.07 0.73 -8.44
C ARG A 10 -18.26 -0.67 -7.87
N TYR A 11 -17.36 -1.59 -8.20
CA TYR A 11 -17.39 -2.95 -7.67
C TYR A 11 -17.35 -2.95 -6.14
N VAL A 12 -16.39 -2.24 -5.54
CA VAL A 12 -16.23 -2.14 -4.08
C VAL A 12 -17.49 -1.59 -3.42
N SER A 13 -18.06 -0.52 -3.98
CA SER A 13 -19.32 0.08 -3.50
C SER A 13 -20.50 -0.92 -3.56
N GLU A 14 -20.70 -1.57 -4.71
CA GLU A 14 -21.80 -2.54 -4.86
C GLU A 14 -21.61 -3.78 -3.97
N TYR A 15 -20.36 -4.22 -3.77
CA TYR A 15 -20.01 -5.36 -2.92
C TYR A 15 -20.36 -5.10 -1.46
N TYR A 16 -19.90 -3.98 -0.89
CA TYR A 16 -20.16 -3.66 0.51
C TYR A 16 -21.62 -3.29 0.80
N ARG A 17 -22.37 -2.87 -0.21
CA ARG A 17 -23.82 -2.63 -0.12
C ARG A 17 -24.66 -3.91 -0.26
N GLY A 18 -24.03 -5.06 -0.52
CA GLY A 18 -24.74 -6.32 -0.79
C GLY A 18 -25.57 -6.30 -2.07
N SER A 19 -25.29 -5.37 -2.99
CA SER A 19 -26.09 -5.10 -4.20
C SER A 19 -25.27 -5.29 -5.48
N MET A 20 -24.42 -6.32 -5.52
CA MET A 20 -23.54 -6.60 -6.66
C MET A 20 -24.34 -6.90 -7.94
N SER A 21 -24.18 -6.07 -8.96
CA SER A 21 -24.82 -6.26 -10.25
C SER A 21 -24.23 -7.45 -11.01
N SER A 22 -25.06 -8.09 -11.84
CA SER A 22 -24.62 -9.19 -12.71
C SER A 22 -23.50 -8.77 -13.66
N MET A 23 -23.49 -7.51 -14.09
CA MET A 23 -22.43 -6.94 -14.91
C MET A 23 -21.12 -6.78 -14.13
N CYS A 24 -21.14 -6.21 -12.91
CA CYS A 24 -19.95 -6.12 -12.07
C CYS A 24 -19.38 -7.51 -11.75
N SER A 25 -20.25 -8.47 -11.42
CA SER A 25 -19.84 -9.86 -11.19
C SER A 25 -19.12 -10.48 -12.39
N LYS A 26 -19.67 -10.33 -13.61
CA LYS A 26 -19.02 -10.80 -14.85
C LYS A 26 -17.66 -10.14 -15.10
N VAL A 27 -17.59 -8.82 -14.93
CA VAL A 27 -16.33 -8.09 -15.14
C VAL A 27 -15.28 -8.53 -14.12
N MET A 28 -15.61 -8.61 -12.83
CA MET A 28 -14.65 -9.04 -11.81
C MET A 28 -14.26 -10.52 -11.95
N SER A 29 -15.18 -11.37 -12.41
CA SER A 29 -14.84 -12.75 -12.76
C SER A 29 -13.81 -12.80 -13.89
N GLN A 30 -13.96 -12.00 -14.94
CA GLN A 30 -12.96 -11.90 -15.99
C GLN A 30 -11.62 -11.39 -15.46
N VAL A 31 -11.61 -10.33 -14.64
CA VAL A 31 -10.39 -9.81 -14.01
C VAL A 31 -9.69 -10.91 -13.19
N SER A 32 -10.45 -11.67 -12.39
CA SER A 32 -9.91 -12.75 -11.57
C SER A 32 -9.36 -13.90 -12.41
N THR A 33 -9.92 -14.17 -13.60
CA THR A 33 -9.39 -15.19 -14.52
C THR A 33 -8.08 -14.75 -15.15
N GLU A 34 -8.00 -13.49 -15.60
CA GLU A 34 -6.80 -12.94 -16.26
C GLU A 34 -5.64 -12.74 -15.28
N THR A 35 -5.93 -12.27 -14.06
CA THR A 35 -4.90 -12.04 -13.02
C THR A 35 -4.55 -13.31 -12.26
N THR A 36 -5.46 -14.29 -12.20
CA THR A 36 -5.32 -15.54 -11.45
C THR A 36 -5.12 -15.30 -9.93
N ARG A 37 -4.96 -16.37 -9.16
CA ARG A 37 -4.57 -16.29 -7.74
C ARG A 37 -3.06 -16.16 -7.52
N PHE A 38 -2.28 -16.16 -8.60
CA PHE A 38 -0.81 -16.13 -8.57
C PHE A 38 -0.24 -14.73 -8.85
N VAL A 39 -1.11 -13.72 -8.93
CA VAL A 39 -0.73 -12.30 -8.91
C VAL A 39 -1.25 -11.73 -7.60
N ASP A 40 -0.33 -11.25 -6.77
CA ASP A 40 -0.71 -10.47 -5.60
C ASP A 40 -1.22 -9.09 -6.03
N LYS A 41 -2.32 -8.64 -5.44
CA LYS A 41 -2.91 -7.33 -5.73
C LYS A 41 -2.18 -6.22 -4.99
N TYR A 42 -1.54 -6.53 -3.87
CA TYR A 42 -0.78 -5.57 -3.06
C TYR A 42 0.62 -5.36 -3.63
N ASP A 43 1.18 -6.33 -4.34
CA ASP A 43 2.38 -6.20 -5.17
C ASP A 43 2.24 -7.00 -6.47
N VAL A 44 1.89 -6.33 -7.58
CA VAL A 44 1.62 -7.02 -8.86
C VAL A 44 2.87 -7.60 -9.53
N THR A 45 4.06 -7.30 -9.01
CA THR A 45 5.34 -7.77 -9.55
C THR A 45 6.02 -8.85 -8.72
N LEU A 46 5.57 -9.05 -7.48
CA LEU A 46 6.13 -10.01 -6.57
C LEU A 46 5.44 -11.38 -6.71
N ASP A 47 6.21 -12.45 -6.55
CA ASP A 47 5.69 -13.81 -6.49
C ASP A 47 4.74 -13.98 -5.28
N VAL A 48 3.76 -14.89 -5.38
CA VAL A 48 2.90 -15.24 -4.24
C VAL A 48 3.55 -16.29 -3.34
N CYS A 49 3.24 -16.23 -2.03
CA CYS A 49 3.56 -17.33 -1.13
C CYS A 49 2.81 -18.60 -1.55
N ILE A 50 3.54 -19.71 -1.71
CA ILE A 50 2.98 -21.03 -2.01
C ILE A 50 3.20 -21.92 -0.78
N PRO A 51 2.13 -22.46 -0.16
CA PRO A 51 2.27 -23.35 1.00
C PRO A 51 3.20 -24.53 0.72
N SER A 52 3.93 -24.94 1.77
CA SER A 52 5.07 -25.85 1.78
C SER A 52 4.89 -27.21 1.07
N VAL A 53 3.67 -27.68 0.83
CA VAL A 53 3.40 -28.94 0.09
C VAL A 53 3.83 -28.87 -1.39
N LEU A 54 3.88 -27.68 -1.99
CA LEU A 54 4.38 -27.47 -3.36
C LEU A 54 5.82 -26.90 -3.41
N SER A 55 6.30 -26.33 -2.29
CA SER A 55 7.65 -25.76 -2.17
C SER A 55 8.76 -26.81 -2.35
N GLN A 56 8.48 -28.08 -2.04
CA GLN A 56 9.42 -29.19 -2.25
C GLN A 56 9.88 -29.35 -3.71
N SER A 57 9.19 -28.75 -4.68
CA SER A 57 9.58 -28.75 -6.11
C SER A 57 10.47 -27.58 -6.55
N LYS A 58 10.54 -26.47 -5.77
CA LYS A 58 11.32 -25.27 -6.13
C LYS A 58 12.75 -25.25 -5.57
N VAL A 59 13.13 -26.20 -4.72
CA VAL A 59 14.49 -26.30 -4.14
C VAL A 59 15.56 -26.74 -5.18
N VAL A 60 15.19 -26.93 -6.46
CA VAL A 60 16.08 -27.45 -7.51
C VAL A 60 16.89 -26.36 -8.24
N SER A 61 16.68 -25.06 -7.99
CA SER A 61 17.46 -23.99 -8.66
C SER A 61 18.11 -23.01 -7.66
N PRO A 62 19.25 -23.37 -7.05
CA PRO A 62 20.00 -22.47 -6.21
C PRO A 62 20.88 -21.60 -7.11
N ASN A 63 20.41 -20.44 -7.57
CA ASN A 63 21.30 -19.40 -8.15
C ASN A 63 20.59 -18.07 -8.47
N GLN A 64 19.95 -17.42 -7.50
CA GLN A 64 19.82 -15.95 -7.54
C GLN A 64 20.07 -15.38 -6.15
N VAL A 65 21.34 -15.04 -5.89
CA VAL A 65 21.76 -14.22 -4.75
C VAL A 65 21.45 -12.76 -5.11
N GLY A 66 20.23 -12.35 -4.79
CA GLY A 66 19.84 -10.97 -4.53
C GLY A 66 19.06 -10.96 -3.22
N GLU A 67 18.88 -9.81 -2.58
CA GLU A 67 17.92 -9.68 -1.46
C GLU A 67 16.51 -9.99 -2.00
N SER A 68 16.14 -11.28 -1.99
CA SER A 68 14.83 -11.73 -2.39
C SER A 68 13.87 -11.44 -1.25
N VAL A 69 12.85 -10.62 -1.50
CA VAL A 69 11.75 -10.41 -0.57
C VAL A 69 11.12 -11.77 -0.24
N ASP A 70 11.06 -12.11 1.05
CA ASP A 70 10.37 -13.31 1.50
C ASP A 70 8.85 -13.09 1.44
N VAL A 71 8.24 -13.71 0.45
CA VAL A 71 6.80 -13.62 0.17
C VAL A 71 5.95 -14.32 1.23
N CYS A 72 6.54 -15.19 2.05
CA CYS A 72 5.87 -15.95 3.10
C CYS A 72 6.16 -15.42 4.53
N VAL A 73 6.75 -14.23 4.66
CA VAL A 73 7.14 -13.62 5.95
C VAL A 73 5.97 -13.49 6.94
N GLU A 74 4.73 -13.42 6.44
CA GLU A 74 3.53 -13.38 7.27
C GLU A 74 3.38 -14.66 8.11
N ASP A 75 3.60 -15.84 7.52
CA ASP A 75 3.51 -17.13 8.22
C ASP A 75 4.56 -17.21 9.33
N GLU A 76 5.76 -16.70 9.06
CA GLU A 76 6.85 -16.62 10.05
C GLU A 76 6.49 -15.67 11.19
N THR A 77 5.88 -14.52 10.87
CA THR A 77 5.42 -13.52 11.84
C THR A 77 4.34 -14.08 12.76
N VAL A 78 3.34 -14.77 12.20
CA VAL A 78 2.28 -15.47 12.96
C VAL A 78 2.88 -16.54 13.86
N SER A 79 3.82 -17.34 13.35
CA SER A 79 4.52 -18.35 14.14
C SER A 79 5.29 -17.74 15.31
N TYR A 80 6.05 -16.66 15.06
CA TYR A 80 6.87 -15.99 16.06
C TYR A 80 6.03 -15.36 17.18
N LEU A 81 4.99 -14.60 16.83
CA LEU A 81 4.15 -13.88 17.80
C LEU A 81 3.21 -14.79 18.60
N ASN A 82 3.01 -16.04 18.16
CA ASN A 82 2.28 -17.05 18.93
C ASN A 82 3.15 -17.88 19.88
N ARG A 83 4.48 -17.66 19.90
CA ARG A 83 5.33 -18.31 20.90
C ARG A 83 5.07 -17.74 22.30
N ARG A 84 4.98 -18.62 23.29
CA ARG A 84 4.69 -18.24 24.68
C ARG A 84 5.78 -17.36 25.31
N ASP A 85 7.05 -17.64 24.99
CA ASP A 85 8.18 -16.86 25.47
C ASP A 85 8.19 -15.45 24.86
N VAL A 86 7.88 -15.32 23.56
CA VAL A 86 7.72 -14.02 22.88
C VAL A 86 6.55 -13.23 23.48
N GLN A 87 5.39 -13.86 23.70
CA GLN A 87 4.25 -13.21 24.35
C GLN A 87 4.59 -12.74 25.77
N ALA A 88 5.28 -13.58 26.55
CA ALA A 88 5.71 -13.21 27.90
C ALA A 88 6.70 -12.03 27.88
N ALA A 89 7.65 -12.02 26.94
CA ALA A 89 8.64 -10.95 26.77
C ALA A 89 8.01 -9.62 26.32
N LEU A 90 6.97 -9.68 25.48
CA LEU A 90 6.18 -8.51 25.05
C LEU A 90 5.11 -8.10 26.07
N HIS A 91 4.98 -8.84 27.18
CA HIS A 91 3.90 -8.69 28.16
C HIS A 91 2.50 -8.78 27.52
N ALA A 92 2.37 -9.54 26.43
CA ALA A 92 1.13 -9.77 25.73
C ALA A 92 0.37 -10.95 26.34
N ARG A 93 -0.96 -10.81 26.46
CA ARG A 93 -1.86 -11.87 26.92
C ARG A 93 -3.08 -11.96 26.01
N LEU A 94 -3.33 -13.15 25.48
CA LEU A 94 -4.57 -13.44 24.76
C LEU A 94 -5.74 -13.44 25.75
N ILE A 95 -6.77 -12.64 25.46
CA ILE A 95 -7.96 -12.46 26.30
C ILE A 95 -9.23 -12.58 25.45
N GLY A 96 -10.40 -12.65 26.10
CA GLY A 96 -11.69 -12.54 25.40
C GLY A 96 -11.98 -13.68 24.42
N GLY A 97 -11.43 -14.87 24.65
CA GLY A 97 -11.64 -16.03 23.78
C GLY A 97 -10.76 -16.08 22.53
N VAL A 98 -9.85 -15.11 22.37
CA VAL A 98 -8.82 -15.14 21.32
C VAL A 98 -7.84 -16.29 21.61
N ARG A 99 -7.70 -17.21 20.64
CA ARG A 99 -6.88 -18.43 20.80
C ARG A 99 -5.45 -18.26 20.32
N GLU A 100 -5.25 -17.39 19.35
CA GLU A 100 -3.98 -17.11 18.72
C GLU A 100 -3.96 -15.65 18.26
N TRP A 101 -2.76 -15.10 18.16
CA TRP A 101 -2.51 -13.84 17.49
C TRP A 101 -2.57 -14.06 15.96
N THR A 102 -3.27 -13.20 15.25
CA THR A 102 -3.34 -13.16 13.78
C THR A 102 -3.10 -11.74 13.30
N VAL A 103 -2.64 -11.59 12.04
CA VAL A 103 -2.37 -10.27 11.43
C VAL A 103 -3.64 -9.43 11.34
N CYS A 104 -4.71 -10.03 10.84
CA CYS A 104 -6.03 -9.42 10.69
C CYS A 104 -7.06 -10.17 11.52
N SER A 105 -8.07 -9.45 12.02
CA SER A 105 -9.11 -10.00 12.87
C SER A 105 -10.48 -9.95 12.20
N ASN A 106 -11.13 -11.11 12.10
CA ASN A 106 -12.49 -11.25 11.58
C ASN A 106 -13.57 -10.99 12.62
N VAL A 107 -13.20 -10.67 13.87
CA VAL A 107 -14.18 -10.39 14.95
C VAL A 107 -14.49 -8.91 15.11
N LEU A 108 -13.81 -8.04 14.36
CA LEU A 108 -14.07 -6.60 14.36
C LEU A 108 -15.33 -6.32 13.55
N ASP A 109 -16.29 -5.64 14.16
CA ASP A 109 -17.53 -5.21 13.52
C ASP A 109 -17.32 -3.82 12.91
N TYR A 110 -17.04 -3.80 11.62
CA TYR A 110 -16.86 -2.56 10.85
C TYR A 110 -18.17 -2.15 10.20
N GLU A 111 -18.51 -0.87 10.29
CA GLU A 111 -19.51 -0.28 9.40
C GLU A 111 -18.92 -0.22 7.99
N LEU A 112 -19.19 -1.25 7.17
CA LEU A 112 -18.54 -1.46 5.87
C LEU A 112 -18.70 -0.26 4.91
N LEU A 113 -19.79 0.49 5.05
CA LEU A 113 -20.06 1.67 4.22
C LEU A 113 -19.17 2.87 4.58
N ASP A 114 -18.45 2.83 5.70
CA ASP A 114 -17.51 3.89 6.08
C ASP A 114 -16.35 4.01 5.10
N VAL A 115 -16.06 2.96 4.32
CA VAL A 115 -15.07 3.00 3.23
C VAL A 115 -15.40 4.07 2.16
N GLU A 116 -16.68 4.45 2.04
CA GLU A 116 -17.12 5.49 1.11
C GLU A 116 -17.01 6.91 1.68
N LYS A 117 -16.73 7.07 2.98
CA LYS A 117 -16.59 8.38 3.63
C LYS A 117 -15.24 9.00 3.23
N PRO A 118 -15.21 10.12 2.48
CA PRO A 118 -13.96 10.68 1.98
C PRO A 118 -13.16 11.36 3.10
N THR A 119 -11.93 10.91 3.31
CA THR A 119 -11.00 11.48 4.31
C THR A 119 -10.15 12.64 3.79
N ILE A 120 -10.17 12.91 2.48
CA ILE A 120 -9.36 13.96 1.83
C ILE A 120 -9.60 15.37 2.40
N ASN A 121 -10.79 15.64 2.96
CA ASN A 121 -11.10 16.92 3.57
C ASN A 121 -10.36 17.11 4.92
N ILE A 122 -10.06 16.02 5.63
CA ILE A 122 -9.25 16.05 6.85
C ILE A 122 -7.83 16.46 6.48
N VAL A 123 -7.26 15.86 5.43
CA VAL A 123 -5.96 16.25 4.87
C VAL A 123 -5.95 17.73 4.52
N GLY A 124 -7.00 18.23 3.88
CA GLY A 124 -7.13 19.66 3.57
C GLY A 124 -7.17 20.57 4.80
N SER A 125 -7.74 20.10 5.91
CA SER A 125 -7.79 20.85 7.17
C SER A 125 -6.42 20.91 7.84
N LEU A 126 -5.66 19.82 7.83
CA LEU A 126 -4.27 19.77 8.30
C LEU A 126 -3.38 20.74 7.52
N VAL A 127 -3.50 20.72 6.18
CA VAL A 127 -2.75 21.63 5.30
C VAL A 127 -3.09 23.10 5.58
N LYS A 128 -4.37 23.44 5.78
CA LYS A 128 -4.79 24.81 6.16
C LYS A 128 -4.26 25.24 7.53
N ALA A 129 -4.10 24.29 8.45
CA ALA A 129 -3.51 24.55 9.77
C ALA A 129 -1.97 24.68 9.73
N GLY A 130 -1.34 24.54 8.56
CA GLY A 130 0.12 24.62 8.41
C GLY A 130 0.86 23.35 8.85
N VAL A 131 0.14 22.24 9.06
CA VAL A 131 0.76 20.94 9.38
C VAL A 131 1.35 20.36 8.09
N PRO A 132 2.65 20.04 8.03
CA PRO A 132 3.24 19.37 6.86
C PRO A 132 2.59 18.02 6.63
N VAL A 133 2.17 17.76 5.38
CA VAL A 133 1.55 16.52 4.95
C VAL A 133 2.35 15.91 3.81
N LEU A 134 2.76 14.65 4.00
CA LEU A 134 3.25 13.79 2.93
C LEU A 134 2.20 12.71 2.64
N VAL A 135 1.79 12.61 1.38
CA VAL A 135 1.06 11.45 0.85
C VAL A 135 2.01 10.70 -0.07
N TYR A 136 2.18 9.40 0.13
CA TYR A 136 3.03 8.59 -0.74
C TYR A 136 2.34 7.31 -1.21
N SER A 137 2.83 6.73 -2.30
CA SER A 137 2.29 5.48 -2.85
C SER A 137 3.40 4.63 -3.46
N GLY A 138 3.36 3.32 -3.24
CA GLY A 138 4.12 2.37 -4.06
C GLY A 138 3.52 2.29 -5.45
N ASP A 139 4.36 2.17 -6.47
CA ASP A 139 3.89 2.16 -7.87
C ASP A 139 3.45 0.78 -8.39
N GLN A 140 3.61 -0.28 -7.59
CA GLN A 140 3.13 -1.64 -7.88
C GLN A 140 1.84 -2.03 -7.14
N ASP A 141 1.29 -1.14 -6.30
CA ASP A 141 0.01 -1.36 -5.63
C ASP A 141 -1.16 -1.24 -6.61
N SER A 142 -1.98 -2.30 -6.72
CA SER A 142 -3.21 -2.28 -7.52
C SER A 142 -4.48 -2.08 -6.71
N VAL A 143 -4.42 -2.22 -5.38
CA VAL A 143 -5.55 -2.00 -4.47
C VAL A 143 -5.81 -0.51 -4.32
N ILE A 144 -4.78 0.28 -4.01
CA ILE A 144 -4.83 1.75 -3.93
C ILE A 144 -3.81 2.35 -4.91
N PRO A 145 -4.10 2.35 -6.22
CA PRO A 145 -3.11 2.70 -7.22
C PRO A 145 -2.68 4.17 -7.12
N LEU A 146 -1.39 4.42 -7.38
CA LEU A 146 -0.76 5.74 -7.30
C LEU A 146 -1.54 6.83 -8.07
N THR A 147 -2.21 6.45 -9.16
CA THR A 147 -2.98 7.37 -10.02
C THR A 147 -4.17 7.98 -9.28
N GLY A 148 -4.82 7.19 -8.42
CA GLY A 148 -5.90 7.64 -7.55
C GLY A 148 -5.40 8.64 -6.52
N SER A 149 -4.37 8.24 -5.75
CA SER A 149 -3.74 9.09 -4.72
C SER A 149 -3.22 10.41 -5.30
N ARG A 150 -2.48 10.35 -6.42
CA ARG A 150 -1.98 11.54 -7.12
C ARG A 150 -3.10 12.48 -7.54
N THR A 151 -4.19 11.93 -8.08
CA THR A 151 -5.35 12.72 -8.51
C THR A 151 -6.03 13.41 -7.33
N LEU A 152 -6.18 12.71 -6.21
CA LEU A 152 -6.78 13.27 -4.99
C LEU A 152 -5.94 14.42 -4.43
N VAL A 153 -4.62 14.23 -4.31
CA VAL A 153 -3.70 15.27 -3.81
C VAL A 153 -3.68 16.48 -4.74
N SER A 154 -3.57 16.25 -6.05
CA SER A 154 -3.57 17.34 -7.05
C SER A 154 -4.87 18.14 -7.03
N ARG A 155 -6.03 17.47 -6.93
CA ARG A 155 -7.34 18.14 -6.79
C ARG A 155 -7.46 18.91 -5.49
N LEU A 156 -6.95 18.36 -4.39
CA LEU A 156 -6.93 19.04 -3.10
C LEU A 156 -6.08 20.32 -3.17
N ALA A 157 -4.86 20.23 -3.70
CA ALA A 157 -3.97 21.38 -3.88
C ALA A 157 -4.64 22.49 -4.70
N LYS A 158 -5.29 22.14 -5.81
CA LYS A 158 -6.07 23.08 -6.64
C LYS A 158 -7.22 23.72 -5.85
N ARG A 159 -7.98 22.92 -5.10
CA ARG A 159 -9.12 23.40 -4.30
C ARG A 159 -8.69 24.35 -3.17
N LEU A 160 -7.48 24.16 -2.66
CA LEU A 160 -6.85 25.01 -1.64
C LEU A 160 -6.10 26.22 -2.23
N GLY A 161 -5.99 26.33 -3.55
CA GLY A 161 -5.25 27.42 -4.20
C GLY A 161 -3.73 27.37 -4.00
N LEU A 162 -3.18 26.19 -3.68
CA LEU A 162 -1.75 26.02 -3.47
C LEU A 162 -1.00 26.09 -4.81
N ARG A 163 0.08 26.86 -4.85
CA ARG A 163 1.01 26.86 -5.98
C ARG A 163 1.89 25.62 -5.94
N THR A 164 2.31 25.15 -7.12
CA THR A 164 3.34 24.10 -7.19
C THR A 164 4.67 24.71 -6.79
N SER A 165 5.20 24.29 -5.63
CA SER A 165 6.49 24.74 -5.13
C SER A 165 7.64 23.96 -5.75
N VAL A 166 7.46 22.65 -5.91
CA VAL A 166 8.40 21.76 -6.60
C VAL A 166 7.64 21.07 -7.72
N PRO A 167 8.03 21.27 -9.00
CA PRO A 167 7.39 20.61 -10.12
C PRO A 167 7.56 19.10 -10.06
N TYR A 168 6.74 18.36 -10.81
CA TYR A 168 6.88 16.92 -10.86
C TYR A 168 8.28 16.53 -11.37
N ARG A 169 9.06 15.86 -10.53
CA ARG A 169 10.45 15.45 -10.83
C ARG A 169 10.77 14.11 -10.22
N VAL A 170 11.89 13.53 -10.65
CA VAL A 170 12.48 12.36 -9.98
C VAL A 170 13.06 12.76 -8.62
N TRP A 171 13.19 11.78 -7.75
CA TRP A 171 14.05 11.86 -6.58
C TRP A 171 14.91 10.60 -6.48
N PHE A 172 16.04 10.72 -5.77
CA PHE A 172 17.07 9.69 -5.74
C PHE A 172 17.27 9.09 -4.35
N ALA A 173 17.64 7.81 -4.33
CA ALA A 173 18.07 7.07 -3.15
C ALA A 173 19.28 6.22 -3.54
N GLY A 174 20.45 6.51 -2.94
CA GLY A 174 21.72 6.01 -3.47
C GLY A 174 21.90 6.46 -4.92
N GLN A 175 22.52 5.66 -5.79
CA GLN A 175 22.74 5.97 -7.20
C GLN A 175 21.56 5.58 -8.13
N GLN A 176 20.34 5.49 -7.59
CA GLN A 176 19.16 5.04 -8.31
C GLN A 176 17.97 5.99 -8.12
N VAL A 177 17.09 6.03 -9.11
CA VAL A 177 15.79 6.73 -8.99
C VAL A 177 14.96 6.04 -7.91
N GLY A 178 14.70 6.75 -6.82
CA GLY A 178 13.84 6.32 -5.72
C GLY A 178 12.36 6.42 -6.08
N GLY A 179 11.99 7.36 -6.95
CA GLY A 179 10.65 7.54 -7.47
C GLY A 179 10.42 8.95 -7.99
N TRP A 180 9.19 9.45 -7.88
CA TRP A 180 8.83 10.80 -8.32
C TRP A 180 8.18 11.60 -7.20
N THR A 181 8.30 12.92 -7.24
CA THR A 181 7.71 13.81 -6.24
C THR A 181 7.16 15.08 -6.85
N GLN A 182 6.18 15.68 -6.18
CA GLN A 182 5.61 16.98 -6.49
C GLN A 182 5.15 17.65 -5.19
N VAL A 183 5.46 18.93 -5.01
CA VAL A 183 5.18 19.66 -3.76
C VAL A 183 4.31 20.89 -4.04
N TYR A 184 3.32 21.12 -3.18
CA TYR A 184 2.38 22.24 -3.24
C TYR A 184 2.46 23.09 -1.97
N GLY A 185 2.69 24.40 -2.14
CA GLY A 185 2.71 25.37 -1.05
C GLY A 185 3.72 25.07 0.07
N ASN A 186 4.75 24.28 -0.20
CA ASN A 186 5.73 23.77 0.80
C ASN A 186 5.11 23.02 1.99
N VAL A 187 3.86 22.58 1.88
CA VAL A 187 3.10 21.98 2.99
C VAL A 187 2.42 20.66 2.60
N LEU A 188 2.10 20.48 1.32
CA LEU A 188 1.47 19.28 0.80
C LEU A 188 2.36 18.64 -0.25
N SER A 189 2.94 17.48 0.09
CA SER A 189 3.84 16.74 -0.78
C SER A 189 3.19 15.44 -1.23
N PHE A 190 3.37 15.10 -2.51
CA PHE A 190 3.09 13.77 -3.03
C PHE A 190 4.39 13.11 -3.50
N ALA A 191 4.57 11.83 -3.19
CA ALA A 191 5.69 11.05 -3.68
C ALA A 191 5.25 9.65 -4.11
N THR A 192 5.88 9.13 -5.16
CA THR A 192 5.85 7.69 -5.45
C THR A 192 7.17 7.07 -5.04
N VAL A 193 7.11 5.80 -4.66
CA VAL A 193 8.31 4.97 -4.45
C VAL A 193 8.34 3.91 -5.55
N ARG A 194 9.39 3.96 -6.36
CA ARG A 194 9.57 3.09 -7.52
C ARG A 194 9.75 1.64 -7.06
N GLY A 195 9.07 0.70 -7.69
CA GLY A 195 9.17 -0.73 -7.40
C GLY A 195 8.66 -1.11 -6.01
N ALA A 196 7.83 -0.25 -5.39
CA ALA A 196 7.26 -0.52 -4.08
C ALA A 196 5.80 -0.99 -4.19
N SER A 197 5.44 -1.91 -3.31
CA SER A 197 4.12 -2.46 -3.10
C SER A 197 3.21 -1.54 -2.28
N HIS A 198 2.03 -2.04 -1.92
CA HIS A 198 1.15 -1.43 -0.92
C HIS A 198 1.88 -1.15 0.40
N GLU A 199 2.72 -2.09 0.83
CA GLU A 199 3.62 -1.95 1.97
C GLU A 199 5.00 -1.46 1.50
N VAL A 200 5.09 -0.16 1.25
CA VAL A 200 6.31 0.47 0.75
C VAL A 200 7.57 0.15 1.57
N PRO A 201 7.56 0.16 2.92
CA PRO A 201 8.75 -0.18 3.70
C PRO A 201 9.16 -1.65 3.59
N PHE A 202 8.22 -2.56 3.32
CA PHE A 202 8.49 -4.00 3.15
C PHE A 202 9.20 -4.27 1.82
N SER A 203 8.67 -3.72 0.73
CA SER A 203 9.17 -3.96 -0.63
C SER A 203 10.37 -3.08 -1.00
N GLN A 204 10.49 -1.88 -0.44
CA GLN A 204 11.56 -0.92 -0.73
C GLN A 204 12.05 -0.21 0.55
N PRO A 205 12.68 -0.95 1.49
CA PRO A 205 13.05 -0.43 2.81
C PRO A 205 14.01 0.77 2.75
N GLU A 206 15.05 0.71 1.90
CA GLU A 206 16.03 1.79 1.77
C GLU A 206 15.39 3.09 1.26
N ARG A 207 14.57 2.98 0.19
CA ARG A 207 13.86 4.12 -0.41
C ARG A 207 12.83 4.71 0.56
N SER A 208 12.14 3.84 1.30
CA SER A 208 11.18 4.25 2.33
C SER A 208 11.86 5.02 3.45
N LEU A 209 13.06 4.59 3.87
CA LEU A 209 13.82 5.29 4.91
C LEU A 209 14.30 6.68 4.45
N VAL A 210 14.75 6.82 3.20
CA VAL A 210 15.10 8.14 2.62
C VAL A 210 13.88 9.05 2.62
N LEU A 211 12.72 8.54 2.16
CA LEU A 211 11.46 9.27 2.16
C LEU A 211 11.06 9.74 3.57
N PHE A 212 11.14 8.85 4.55
CA PHE A 212 10.78 9.13 5.94
C PHE A 212 11.70 10.19 6.57
N LYS A 213 13.02 10.07 6.40
CA LYS A 213 14.00 11.04 6.92
C LYS A 213 13.77 12.43 6.33
N ALA A 214 13.63 12.53 5.00
CA ALA A 214 13.38 13.80 4.34
C ALA A 214 12.10 14.49 4.87
N PHE A 215 11.05 13.72 5.11
CA PHE A 215 9.81 14.24 5.70
C PHE A 215 10.01 14.77 7.13
N LEU A 216 10.67 13.99 8.01
CA LEU A 216 10.92 14.40 9.39
C LEU A 216 11.79 15.64 9.49
N ASP A 217 12.82 15.72 8.64
CA ASP A 217 13.75 16.85 8.64
C ASP A 217 13.16 18.08 7.92
N GLY A 218 11.99 17.96 7.30
CA GLY A 218 11.36 19.04 6.52
C GLY A 218 12.10 19.39 5.23
N HIS A 219 12.93 18.49 4.71
CA HIS A 219 13.69 18.71 3.49
C HIS A 219 12.97 18.16 2.25
N PRO A 220 13.18 18.76 1.06
CA PRO A 220 12.80 18.14 -0.21
C PRO A 220 13.49 16.79 -0.39
N LEU A 221 12.82 15.86 -1.10
CA LEU A 221 13.47 14.61 -1.50
C LEU A 221 14.67 14.88 -2.43
N PRO A 222 15.77 14.12 -2.34
CA PRO A 222 17.03 14.40 -3.06
C PRO A 222 16.84 14.58 -4.57
N GLU A 223 17.49 15.60 -5.14
CA GLU A 223 17.47 15.91 -6.58
C GLU A 223 18.63 15.30 -7.36
N GLU A 224 19.67 14.90 -6.65
CA GLU A 224 20.92 14.35 -7.19
C GLU A 224 21.54 13.36 -6.18
N PHE A 225 22.63 12.73 -6.60
CA PHE A 225 23.38 11.71 -5.87
C PHE A 225 24.45 12.29 -4.95
#